data_AF-A0A154PDD1-F1
#
_entry.id   AF-A0A154PDD1-F1
#
_cell.length_a   1.000
_cell.length_b   1.000
_cell.length_c   1.000
_cell.angle_alpha   90.00
_cell.angle_beta   90.00
_cell.angle_gamma   90.00
#
_symmetry.space_group_name_H-M   'P 1'
#
loop_
_entity.id
_entity.type
_entity.pdbx_description
1 polymer ?
#
loop_
_entity_poly.entity_id
_entity_poly.type
_entity_poly.pdbx_seq_one_letter_code
_entity_poly.pdbx_strand_id
1 'polypeptide(L)'
;MAPNLFGTSATLYLEASQQDVHQEKTATEKASTQKLIVQKSSSSPQSRYEWNIVWRNVIAFLYLHIGALYGLYLFFVDTKLNTLLWMLFVGISSAVGITAGAHRLWAHRAYKAKWPLRLVLMLCQTVAFQNHIYEWVRDHRVHHKFTDTDADPHNAQRGFFFSHMGWLLLRKHPDVIKKGATVDMSDLEQDPIVVWQRRLYIILMPICSFVLPMWVPCYFWDEKPLNSWYSTMFRYTLSLNLTWLVNSAAHIWGMKPYDSTIGPTENISVAICAIGEGWHNYHHVFPWDYKAAELGNYRTNITTAFIDLCARIGWAYDMKTVPVEVVKKRAARTGDGSKYQQGTGHAHSHEGAKWGWGDTDMEPEEIKEVEIINKSD
;
A
#
# COMPACT_ATOMS: atom_id res chain seq x y z
N MET A 1 -4.77 -3.75 5.46
CA MET A 1 -5.54 -3.77 4.19
C MET A 1 -6.52 -4.93 4.16
N ALA A 2 -7.18 -5.22 5.29
CA ALA A 2 -8.28 -6.18 5.33
C ALA A 2 -9.56 -5.38 5.27
N PRO A 3 -10.51 -5.82 4.45
CA PRO A 3 -11.91 -5.56 4.57
C PRO A 3 -12.44 -5.17 5.94
N ASN A 4 -12.48 -3.91 6.39
CA ASN A 4 -13.33 -3.61 7.55
C ASN A 4 -14.78 -3.51 7.04
N LEU A 5 -15.35 -4.68 6.75
CA LEU A 5 -16.55 -4.82 5.94
C LEU A 5 -17.75 -4.06 6.52
N PHE A 6 -17.87 -3.99 7.84
CA PHE A 6 -18.81 -3.10 8.54
C PHE A 6 -18.27 -2.85 9.95
N GLY A 7 -17.71 -1.66 10.20
CA GLY A 7 -17.65 -1.11 11.55
C GLY A 7 -19.04 -0.55 11.84
N THR A 8 -19.70 -1.01 12.91
CA THR A 8 -20.96 -0.42 13.35
C THR A 8 -20.79 1.08 13.47
N SER A 9 -21.65 1.87 12.81
CA SER A 9 -21.56 3.34 12.75
C SER A 9 -21.41 3.96 14.13
N ALA A 10 -22.01 3.36 15.16
CA ALA A 10 -21.89 3.79 16.55
C ALA A 10 -20.44 3.77 17.07
N THR A 11 -19.61 2.80 16.70
CA THR A 11 -18.24 2.65 17.22
C THR A 11 -17.29 3.70 16.63
N LEU A 12 -17.47 4.04 15.34
CA LEU A 12 -16.70 5.10 14.67
C LEU A 12 -17.06 6.50 15.17
N TYR A 13 -18.33 6.74 15.53
CA TYR A 13 -18.75 8.00 16.16
C TYR A 13 -18.35 8.08 17.65
N LEU A 14 -18.42 6.96 18.39
CA LEU A 14 -18.03 6.91 19.81
C LEU A 14 -16.53 7.08 20.00
N GLU A 15 -15.69 6.42 19.20
CA GLU A 15 -14.22 6.57 19.26
C GLU A 15 -13.77 8.00 18.93
N ALA A 16 -14.47 8.70 18.02
CA ALA A 16 -14.20 10.10 17.71
C ALA A 16 -14.66 11.06 18.83
N SER A 17 -15.75 10.74 19.54
CA SER A 17 -16.26 11.59 20.65
C SER A 17 -15.53 11.40 21.99
N GLN A 18 -14.90 10.24 22.21
CA GLN A 18 -14.25 9.92 23.49
C GLN A 18 -12.78 10.35 23.55
N GLN A 19 -12.16 10.71 22.42
CA GLN A 19 -10.80 11.26 22.40
C GLN A 19 -10.72 12.71 22.88
N ASP A 20 -11.83 13.46 22.87
CA ASP A 20 -11.86 14.89 23.24
C ASP A 20 -12.23 15.18 24.71
N VAL A 21 -12.45 14.16 25.55
CA VAL A 21 -12.93 14.37 26.95
C VAL A 21 -11.90 14.01 28.03
N HIS A 22 -10.75 13.43 27.68
CA HIS A 22 -9.71 13.07 28.68
C HIS A 22 -8.44 13.93 28.65
N GLN A 23 -8.44 15.06 27.94
CA GLN A 23 -7.45 16.11 28.12
C GLN A 23 -7.95 17.23 29.04
N GLU A 24 -8.25 16.90 30.30
CA GLU A 24 -8.19 17.91 31.36
C GLU A 24 -8.09 17.26 32.74
N LYS A 25 -7.13 17.72 33.54
CA LYS A 25 -6.75 17.31 34.92
C LYS A 25 -5.86 16.04 34.96
N THR A 26 -4.65 16.01 35.50
CA THR A 26 -4.04 16.78 36.60
C THR A 26 -2.51 16.70 36.48
N ALA A 27 -1.81 17.84 36.49
CA ALA A 27 -0.37 17.94 36.26
C ALA A 27 0.50 17.82 37.54
N THR A 28 -0.01 17.25 38.63
CA THR A 28 0.68 17.33 39.94
C THR A 28 0.92 15.98 40.63
N GLU A 29 0.48 14.85 40.07
CA GLU A 29 0.81 13.51 40.61
C GLU A 29 2.02 12.83 39.94
N LYS A 30 2.52 13.36 38.82
CA LYS A 30 3.56 12.72 37.99
C LYS A 30 4.95 12.64 38.63
N ALA A 31 5.26 13.45 39.63
CA ALA A 31 6.60 13.49 40.22
C ALA A 31 6.88 12.39 41.26
N SER A 32 5.84 11.82 41.88
CA SER A 32 5.99 10.77 42.91
C SER A 32 5.99 9.36 42.32
N THR A 33 5.21 9.13 41.26
CA THR A 33 5.14 7.82 40.57
C THR A 33 6.44 7.47 39.83
N GLN A 34 7.21 8.47 39.41
CA GLN A 34 8.43 8.26 38.61
C GLN A 34 9.58 7.63 39.42
N LYS A 35 9.61 7.78 40.74
CA LYS A 35 10.60 7.10 41.60
C LYS A 35 10.25 5.65 41.95
N LEU A 36 8.98 5.25 41.84
CA LEU A 36 8.53 3.87 42.08
C LEU A 36 8.61 2.98 40.84
N ILE A 37 8.64 3.57 39.63
CA ILE A 37 8.75 2.81 38.36
C ILE A 37 10.19 2.37 38.07
N VAL A 38 11.20 3.13 38.54
CA VAL A 38 12.62 2.83 38.29
C VAL A 38 13.11 1.56 39.02
N GLN A 39 12.41 1.11 40.06
CA GLN A 39 12.78 -0.11 40.81
C GLN A 39 12.12 -1.40 40.31
N LYS A 40 11.27 -1.34 39.27
CA LYS A 40 10.56 -2.52 38.74
C LYS A 40 10.97 -2.91 37.31
N SER A 41 12.14 -2.50 36.85
CA SER A 41 12.73 -2.94 35.57
C SER A 41 13.48 -4.26 35.67
N SER A 42 13.03 -5.17 36.54
CA SER A 42 13.46 -6.56 36.49
C SER A 42 12.63 -7.27 35.40
N SER A 43 13.20 -7.36 34.21
CA SER A 43 12.96 -8.45 33.22
C SER A 43 11.57 -9.11 33.27
N SER A 44 10.53 -8.42 32.80
CA SER A 44 9.32 -9.13 32.37
C SER A 44 9.64 -9.85 31.06
N PRO A 45 9.42 -11.17 30.93
CA PRO A 45 9.53 -11.83 29.64
C PRO A 45 8.55 -11.15 28.68
N GLN A 46 9.01 -10.73 27.50
CA GLN A 46 8.12 -10.27 26.43
C GLN A 46 7.07 -11.36 26.20
N SER A 47 5.82 -11.09 26.60
CA SER A 47 4.72 -12.02 26.39
C SER A 47 4.63 -12.29 24.89
N ARG A 48 4.80 -13.55 24.49
CA ARG A 48 4.64 -13.99 23.10
C ARG A 48 3.28 -13.51 22.60
N TYR A 49 3.25 -12.69 21.54
CA TYR A 49 2.01 -12.15 21.00
C TYR A 49 1.03 -13.28 20.66
N GLU A 50 -0.20 -13.19 21.20
CA GLU A 50 -1.27 -14.15 20.93
C GLU A 50 -2.05 -13.78 19.67
N TRP A 51 -2.21 -14.76 18.78
CA TRP A 51 -2.83 -14.56 17.49
C TRP A 51 -4.35 -14.58 17.63
N ASN A 52 -4.97 -13.41 17.45
CA ASN A 52 -6.42 -13.26 17.56
C ASN A 52 -7.08 -13.31 16.17
N ILE A 53 -7.71 -14.44 15.85
CA ILE A 53 -8.37 -14.68 14.56
C ILE A 53 -9.69 -13.90 14.46
N VAL A 54 -9.87 -13.23 13.33
CA VAL A 54 -11.10 -12.52 12.96
C VAL A 54 -11.91 -13.41 12.02
N TRP A 55 -12.71 -14.31 12.58
CA TRP A 55 -13.47 -15.33 11.82
C TRP A 55 -14.39 -14.76 10.73
N ARG A 56 -14.94 -13.56 10.93
CA ARG A 56 -15.68 -12.84 9.89
C ARG A 56 -14.85 -12.68 8.60
N ASN A 57 -13.59 -12.29 8.73
CA ASN A 57 -12.70 -12.08 7.59
C ASN A 57 -12.36 -13.43 6.95
N VAL A 58 -12.12 -14.47 7.75
CA VAL A 58 -11.87 -15.83 7.26
C VAL A 58 -13.03 -16.32 6.37
N ILE A 59 -14.27 -16.20 6.84
CA ILE A 59 -15.46 -16.62 6.09
C ILE A 59 -15.62 -15.78 4.82
N ALA A 60 -15.44 -14.46 4.90
CA ALA A 60 -15.55 -13.58 3.74
C ALA A 60 -14.50 -13.90 2.67
N PHE A 61 -13.24 -14.12 3.06
CA PHE A 61 -12.18 -14.51 2.12
C PHE A 61 -12.40 -15.92 1.56
N LEU A 62 -12.93 -16.87 2.35
CA LEU A 62 -13.27 -18.19 1.83
C LEU A 62 -14.33 -18.11 0.74
N TYR A 63 -15.43 -17.36 0.98
CA TYR A 63 -16.45 -17.10 -0.03
C TYR A 63 -15.87 -16.44 -1.28
N LEU A 64 -15.03 -15.42 -1.08
CA LEU A 64 -14.41 -14.67 -2.16
C LEU A 64 -13.51 -15.54 -3.06
N HIS A 65 -12.70 -16.43 -2.47
CA HIS A 65 -11.82 -17.32 -3.24
C HIS A 65 -12.58 -18.46 -3.91
N ILE A 66 -13.58 -19.05 -3.25
CA ILE A 66 -14.46 -20.07 -3.89
C ILE A 66 -15.23 -19.44 -5.06
N GLY A 67 -15.81 -18.26 -4.84
CA GLY A 67 -16.53 -17.52 -5.89
C GLY A 67 -15.61 -17.15 -7.06
N ALA A 68 -14.35 -16.81 -6.80
CA ALA A 68 -13.37 -16.56 -7.85
C ALA A 68 -13.04 -17.81 -8.67
N LEU A 69 -12.84 -18.97 -8.03
CA LEU A 69 -12.60 -20.23 -8.75
C LEU A 69 -13.80 -20.59 -9.65
N TYR A 70 -15.02 -20.36 -9.17
CA TYR A 70 -16.21 -20.55 -9.99
C TYR A 70 -16.31 -19.53 -11.12
N GLY A 71 -15.98 -18.26 -10.89
CA GLY A 71 -15.89 -17.24 -11.93
C GLY A 71 -14.87 -17.59 -13.02
N LEU A 72 -13.70 -18.10 -12.63
CA LEU A 72 -12.69 -18.60 -13.56
C LEU A 72 -13.22 -19.77 -14.40
N TYR A 73 -13.94 -20.70 -13.78
CA TYR A 73 -14.59 -21.78 -14.52
C TYR A 73 -15.60 -21.24 -15.55
N LEU A 74 -16.46 -20.28 -15.15
CA LEU A 74 -17.45 -19.66 -16.03
C LEU A 74 -16.80 -18.92 -17.21
N PHE A 75 -15.58 -18.39 -17.06
CA PHE A 75 -14.85 -17.74 -18.15
C PHE A 75 -14.63 -18.68 -19.34
N PHE A 76 -14.38 -19.96 -19.07
CA PHE A 76 -14.11 -20.94 -20.12
C PHE A 76 -15.36 -21.61 -20.69
N VAL A 77 -16.51 -21.45 -20.04
CA VAL A 77 -17.73 -22.21 -20.38
C VAL A 77 -18.84 -21.32 -20.96
N ASP A 78 -19.13 -20.17 -20.36
CA ASP A 78 -20.39 -19.46 -20.62
C ASP A 78 -20.32 -17.92 -20.49
N THR A 79 -19.15 -17.35 -20.15
CA THR A 79 -19.00 -15.88 -20.03
C THR A 79 -18.70 -15.26 -21.39
N LYS A 80 -19.40 -14.17 -21.73
CA LYS A 80 -19.19 -13.43 -22.98
C LYS A 80 -17.82 -12.75 -22.98
N LEU A 81 -17.17 -12.70 -24.15
CA LEU A 81 -15.86 -12.04 -24.32
C LEU A 81 -15.88 -10.57 -23.86
N ASN A 82 -16.97 -9.85 -24.13
CA ASN A 82 -17.13 -8.45 -23.70
C ASN A 82 -17.09 -8.30 -22.18
N THR A 83 -17.65 -9.27 -21.43
CA THR A 83 -17.56 -9.30 -19.96
C THR A 83 -16.12 -9.49 -19.50
N LEU A 84 -15.35 -10.34 -20.18
CA LEU A 84 -13.93 -10.54 -19.86
C LEU A 84 -13.10 -9.26 -20.09
N LEU A 85 -13.29 -8.61 -21.25
CA LEU A 85 -12.63 -7.35 -21.57
C LEU A 85 -13.01 -6.23 -20.60
N TRP A 86 -14.29 -6.17 -20.21
CA TRP A 86 -14.77 -5.24 -19.19
C TRP A 86 -14.12 -5.49 -17.83
N MET A 87 -14.06 -6.75 -17.37
CA MET A 87 -13.41 -7.07 -16.09
C MET A 87 -11.90 -6.78 -16.14
N LEU A 88 -11.24 -7.01 -17.28
CA LEU A 88 -9.85 -6.61 -17.46
C LEU A 88 -9.67 -5.10 -17.34
N PHE A 89 -10.52 -4.30 -17.99
CA PHE A 89 -10.50 -2.84 -17.89
C PHE A 89 -10.72 -2.36 -16.44
N VAL A 90 -11.70 -2.93 -15.74
CA VAL A 90 -11.96 -2.61 -14.33
C VAL A 90 -10.79 -3.02 -13.44
N GLY A 91 -10.15 -4.17 -13.70
CA GLY A 91 -8.96 -4.64 -13.00
C GLY A 91 -7.75 -3.74 -13.19
N ILE A 92 -7.47 -3.30 -14.42
CA ILE A 92 -6.40 -2.34 -14.72
C ILE A 92 -6.68 -0.99 -14.04
N SER A 93 -7.93 -0.52 -14.10
CA SER A 93 -8.34 0.73 -13.44
C SER A 93 -8.12 0.64 -11.93
N SER A 94 -8.53 -0.46 -11.30
CA SER A 94 -8.28 -0.78 -9.89
C SER A 94 -6.78 -0.74 -9.56
N ALA A 95 -5.96 -1.40 -10.36
CA ALA A 95 -4.52 -1.45 -10.16
C ALA A 95 -3.89 -0.05 -10.24
N VAL A 96 -4.24 0.77 -11.25
CA VAL A 96 -3.80 2.17 -11.36
C VAL A 96 -4.21 2.99 -10.14
N GLY A 97 -5.41 2.77 -9.60
CA GLY A 97 -5.88 3.43 -8.38
C GLY A 97 -5.02 3.13 -7.15
N ILE A 98 -4.49 1.91 -7.05
CA ILE A 98 -3.55 1.51 -6.00
C ILE A 98 -2.15 2.05 -6.29
N THR A 99 -1.58 1.76 -7.46
CA THR A 99 -0.17 2.04 -7.78
C THR A 99 0.08 3.53 -8.02
N ALA A 100 -0.60 4.15 -8.98
CA ALA A 100 -0.44 5.58 -9.26
C ALA A 100 -1.08 6.45 -8.17
N GLY A 101 -2.18 5.98 -7.56
CA GLY A 101 -2.92 6.69 -6.52
C GLY A 101 -2.41 6.41 -5.10
N ALA A 102 -3.01 5.42 -4.43
CA ALA A 102 -2.79 5.14 -3.01
C ALA A 102 -1.30 5.10 -2.62
N HIS A 103 -0.50 4.45 -3.46
CA HIS A 103 0.91 4.22 -3.27
C HIS A 103 1.78 5.44 -3.61
N ARG A 104 1.99 5.72 -4.90
CA ARG A 104 3.00 6.71 -5.31
C ARG A 104 2.56 8.16 -5.06
N LEU A 105 1.27 8.48 -5.23
CA LEU A 105 0.75 9.83 -5.00
C LEU A 105 0.54 10.12 -3.52
N TRP A 106 -0.31 9.34 -2.85
CA TRP A 106 -0.72 9.66 -1.48
C TRP A 106 0.22 9.09 -0.42
N ALA A 107 0.70 7.84 -0.53
CA ALA A 107 1.59 7.31 0.48
C ALA A 107 2.98 7.92 0.42
N HIS A 108 3.58 8.01 -0.77
CA HIS A 108 4.97 8.43 -0.93
C HIS A 108 5.17 9.89 -1.32
N ARG A 109 4.12 10.61 -1.72
CA ARG A 109 4.20 11.98 -2.22
C ARG A 109 5.23 12.14 -3.36
N ALA A 110 5.38 11.09 -4.17
CA ALA A 110 6.41 10.99 -5.20
C ALA A 110 6.16 11.94 -6.39
N TYR A 111 4.91 12.35 -6.57
CA TYR A 111 4.51 13.40 -7.50
C TYR A 111 3.29 14.16 -6.95
N LYS A 112 2.93 15.27 -7.59
CA LYS A 112 1.70 16.02 -7.32
C LYS A 112 0.72 15.86 -8.47
N ALA A 113 -0.57 15.87 -8.13
CA ALA A 113 -1.66 15.71 -9.09
C ALA A 113 -2.67 16.86 -8.96
N LYS A 114 -3.15 17.37 -10.10
CA LYS A 114 -4.30 18.30 -10.13
C LYS A 114 -5.56 17.57 -9.70
N TRP A 115 -6.55 18.33 -9.24
CA TRP A 115 -7.81 17.77 -8.71
C TRP A 115 -8.52 16.77 -9.64
N PRO A 116 -8.54 16.91 -10.99
CA PRO A 116 -9.21 15.93 -11.86
C PRO A 116 -8.55 14.56 -11.77
N LEU A 117 -7.22 14.50 -11.83
CA LEU A 117 -6.46 13.26 -11.71
C LEU A 117 -6.63 12.63 -10.33
N ARG A 118 -6.58 13.44 -9.26
CA ARG A 118 -6.84 12.96 -7.90
C ARG A 118 -8.23 12.32 -7.77
N LEU A 119 -9.25 12.93 -8.37
CA LEU A 119 -10.62 12.41 -8.35
C LEU A 119 -10.71 11.07 -9.10
N VAL A 120 -10.12 10.98 -10.30
CA VAL A 120 -10.09 9.73 -11.09
C VAL A 120 -9.36 8.63 -10.32
N LEU A 121 -8.18 8.91 -9.78
CA LEU A 121 -7.40 7.94 -9.01
C LEU A 121 -8.14 7.49 -7.74
N MET A 122 -8.89 8.37 -7.09
CA MET A 122 -9.70 8.02 -5.92
C MET A 122 -10.84 7.07 -6.28
N LEU A 123 -11.52 7.30 -7.41
CA LEU A 123 -12.56 6.39 -7.90
C LEU A 123 -11.97 5.03 -8.25
N CYS A 124 -10.85 5.01 -8.98
CA CYS A 124 -10.10 3.80 -9.29
C CYS A 124 -9.65 3.04 -8.03
N GLN A 125 -9.15 3.74 -7.01
CA GLN A 125 -8.76 3.15 -5.73
C GLN A 125 -9.97 2.57 -5.00
N THR A 126 -11.12 3.24 -5.09
CA THR A 126 -12.38 2.75 -4.51
C THR A 126 -12.82 1.46 -5.17
N VAL A 127 -12.69 1.33 -6.50
CA VAL A 127 -12.94 0.07 -7.24
C VAL A 127 -12.06 -1.08 -6.72
N ALA A 128 -10.83 -0.79 -6.28
CA ALA A 128 -9.87 -1.78 -5.79
C ALA A 128 -10.21 -2.39 -4.44
N PHE A 129 -11.04 -1.71 -3.63
CA PHE A 129 -11.51 -2.18 -2.33
C PHE A 129 -10.40 -2.67 -1.37
N GLN A 130 -9.30 -1.90 -1.24
CA GLN A 130 -8.21 -2.23 -0.31
C GLN A 130 -8.19 -1.36 0.96
N ASN A 131 -9.37 -1.02 1.47
CA ASN A 131 -9.65 0.06 2.45
C ASN A 131 -9.55 1.46 1.83
N HIS A 132 -10.15 2.46 2.50
CA HIS A 132 -10.11 3.84 2.03
C HIS A 132 -8.66 4.37 2.05
N ILE A 133 -8.37 5.36 1.20
CA ILE A 133 -7.02 5.89 0.94
C ILE A 133 -6.29 6.22 2.25
N TYR A 134 -6.95 6.89 3.18
CA TYR A 134 -6.34 7.28 4.47
C TYR A 134 -5.80 6.09 5.27
N GLU A 135 -6.54 4.98 5.36
CA GLU A 135 -6.11 3.80 6.12
C GLU A 135 -5.02 3.04 5.37
N TRP A 136 -5.18 2.90 4.05
CA TRP A 136 -4.20 2.27 3.17
C TRP A 136 -2.84 2.97 3.31
N VAL A 137 -2.82 4.30 3.18
CA VAL A 137 -1.60 5.10 3.27
C VAL A 137 -0.98 5.03 4.65
N ARG A 138 -1.76 5.13 5.74
CA ARG A 138 -1.21 5.01 7.09
C ARG A 138 -0.51 3.67 7.28
N ASP A 139 -1.18 2.58 6.93
CA ASP A 139 -0.60 1.23 7.05
C ASP A 139 0.65 1.09 6.17
N HIS A 140 0.67 1.69 4.97
CA HIS A 140 1.82 1.64 4.05
C HIS A 140 3.01 2.49 4.55
N ARG A 141 2.76 3.68 5.10
CA ARG A 141 3.82 4.51 5.70
C ARG A 141 4.46 3.81 6.90
N VAL A 142 3.65 3.13 7.71
CA VAL A 142 4.13 2.30 8.82
C VAL A 142 4.95 1.13 8.32
N HIS A 143 4.47 0.45 7.26
CA HIS A 143 5.20 -0.64 6.62
C HIS A 143 6.61 -0.19 6.24
N HIS A 144 6.77 0.90 5.49
CA HIS A 144 8.10 1.40 5.11
C HIS A 144 8.99 1.81 6.29
N LYS A 145 8.41 2.48 7.30
CA LYS A 145 9.19 3.01 8.43
C LYS A 145 9.63 1.93 9.42
N PHE A 146 8.91 0.81 9.46
CA PHE A 146 9.14 -0.27 10.42
C PHE A 146 9.16 -1.65 9.76
N THR A 147 9.59 -1.71 8.50
CA THR A 147 9.59 -2.91 7.65
C THR A 147 10.16 -4.11 8.39
N ASP A 148 9.50 -5.27 8.25
CA ASP A 148 9.94 -6.54 8.83
C ASP A 148 10.03 -6.58 10.37
N THR A 149 9.43 -5.60 11.07
CA THR A 149 9.28 -5.61 12.54
C THR A 149 7.85 -5.94 12.98
N ASP A 150 7.60 -6.05 14.29
CA ASP A 150 6.23 -6.23 14.82
C ASP A 150 5.31 -5.02 14.60
N ALA A 151 5.85 -3.87 14.18
CA ALA A 151 5.07 -2.71 13.77
C ALA A 151 4.70 -2.73 12.29
N ASP A 152 5.30 -3.59 11.46
CA ASP A 152 4.91 -3.79 10.07
C ASP A 152 3.58 -4.58 10.00
N PRO A 153 2.51 -4.01 9.40
CA PRO A 153 1.22 -4.69 9.29
C PRO A 153 1.27 -6.06 8.62
N HIS A 154 2.21 -6.26 7.69
CA HIS A 154 2.36 -7.48 6.90
C HIS A 154 3.80 -8.02 6.93
N ASN A 155 4.43 -7.92 8.11
CA ASN A 155 5.78 -8.41 8.40
C ASN A 155 6.09 -9.77 7.73
N ALA A 156 7.00 -9.75 6.75
CA ALA A 156 7.38 -10.94 5.99
C ALA A 156 8.18 -11.96 6.81
N GLN A 157 8.80 -11.56 7.93
CA GLN A 157 9.48 -12.50 8.85
C GLN A 157 8.51 -13.48 9.51
N ARG A 158 7.20 -13.17 9.52
CA ARG A 158 6.16 -14.10 9.99
C ARG A 158 5.76 -15.14 8.92
N GLY A 159 6.43 -15.14 7.78
CA GLY A 159 6.29 -16.10 6.70
C GLY A 159 5.33 -15.68 5.60
N PHE A 160 5.45 -16.34 4.44
CA PHE A 160 4.72 -16.01 3.22
C PHE A 160 3.19 -15.90 3.42
N PHE A 161 2.58 -16.87 4.11
CA PHE A 161 1.13 -16.84 4.29
C PHE A 161 0.70 -15.62 5.11
N PHE A 162 1.44 -15.26 6.17
CA PHE A 162 1.13 -14.11 6.99
C PHE A 162 1.20 -12.81 6.17
N SER A 163 2.30 -12.56 5.46
CA SER A 163 2.47 -11.33 4.68
C SER A 163 1.57 -11.26 3.44
N HIS A 164 1.18 -12.41 2.88
CA HIS A 164 0.26 -12.46 1.73
C HIS A 164 -1.19 -12.17 2.15
N MET A 165 -1.75 -12.93 3.09
CA MET A 165 -3.18 -12.80 3.45
C MET A 165 -3.45 -12.99 4.95
N GLY A 166 -2.61 -13.75 5.66
CA GLY A 166 -2.84 -14.11 7.05
C GLY A 166 -2.97 -12.91 7.99
N TRP A 167 -2.22 -11.83 7.74
CA TRP A 167 -2.33 -10.58 8.49
C TRP A 167 -3.73 -9.94 8.42
N LEU A 168 -4.50 -10.25 7.37
CA LEU A 168 -5.88 -9.79 7.19
C LEU A 168 -6.90 -10.60 7.98
N LEU A 169 -6.51 -11.81 8.39
CA LEU A 169 -7.33 -12.76 9.13
C LEU A 169 -7.16 -12.58 10.65
N LEU A 170 -6.26 -11.70 11.07
CA LEU A 170 -5.86 -11.50 12.45
C LEU A 170 -6.10 -10.06 12.89
N ARG A 171 -6.23 -9.85 14.20
CA ARG A 171 -6.08 -8.50 14.76
C ARG A 171 -4.63 -8.04 14.58
N LYS A 172 -4.46 -6.74 14.28
CA LYS A 172 -3.14 -6.11 14.14
C LYS A 172 -2.38 -6.21 15.47
N HIS A 173 -1.06 -6.37 15.37
CA HIS A 173 -0.18 -6.28 16.52
C HIS A 173 -0.31 -4.88 17.16
N PRO A 174 -0.27 -4.73 18.50
CA PRO A 174 -0.37 -3.43 19.17
C PRO A 174 0.65 -2.41 18.67
N ASP A 175 1.84 -2.86 18.27
CA ASP A 175 2.89 -1.96 17.80
C ASP A 175 2.56 -1.34 16.44
N VAL A 176 1.78 -2.01 15.58
CA VAL A 176 1.25 -1.42 14.34
C VAL A 176 0.39 -0.20 14.66
N ILE A 177 -0.42 -0.28 15.73
CA ILE A 177 -1.30 0.83 16.15
C ILE A 177 -0.47 1.95 16.77
N LYS A 178 0.44 1.62 17.68
CA LYS A 178 1.29 2.61 18.37
C LYS A 178 2.19 3.37 17.39
N LYS A 179 2.85 2.65 16.47
CA LYS A 179 3.72 3.25 15.45
C LYS A 179 2.93 3.87 14.30
N GLY A 180 1.70 3.41 14.06
CA GLY A 180 0.75 4.08 13.16
C GLY A 180 0.37 5.49 13.60
N ALA A 181 0.47 5.81 14.89
CA ALA A 181 0.26 7.16 15.38
C ALA A 181 1.49 8.08 15.20
N THR A 182 2.66 7.54 14.82
CA THR A 182 3.91 8.32 14.68
C THR A 182 4.21 8.74 13.24
N VAL A 183 3.47 8.22 12.26
CA VAL A 183 3.60 8.66 10.87
C VAL A 183 2.77 9.91 10.64
N ASP A 184 3.33 10.92 9.97
CA ASP A 184 2.57 12.11 9.56
C ASP A 184 1.44 11.67 8.61
N MET A 185 0.25 12.21 8.81
CA MET A 185 -0.94 11.98 7.99
C MET A 185 -1.66 13.29 7.63
N SER A 186 -1.09 14.44 8.03
CA SER A 186 -1.72 15.76 7.93
C SER A 186 -2.01 16.17 6.49
N ASP A 187 -1.20 15.73 5.52
CA ASP A 187 -1.45 15.95 4.10
C ASP A 187 -2.73 15.31 3.60
N LEU A 188 -3.07 14.11 4.09
CA LEU A 188 -4.30 13.43 3.70
C LEU A 188 -5.53 14.02 4.38
N GLU A 189 -5.37 14.55 5.59
CA GLU A 189 -6.43 15.27 6.30
C GLU A 189 -6.76 16.60 5.61
N GLN A 190 -5.78 17.20 4.95
CA GLN A 190 -5.94 18.42 4.17
C GLN A 190 -6.38 18.18 2.72
N ASP A 191 -6.31 16.95 2.20
CA ASP A 191 -6.81 16.63 0.86
C ASP A 191 -8.34 16.37 0.89
N PRO A 192 -9.17 17.29 0.35
CA PRO A 192 -10.62 17.16 0.41
C PRO A 192 -11.14 15.93 -0.33
N ILE A 193 -10.43 15.43 -1.35
CA ILE A 193 -10.85 14.23 -2.11
C ILE A 193 -10.67 12.98 -1.25
N VAL A 194 -9.55 12.90 -0.50
CA VAL A 194 -9.27 11.78 0.41
C VAL A 194 -10.26 11.77 1.57
N VAL A 195 -10.52 12.94 2.18
CA VAL A 195 -11.49 13.08 3.26
C VAL A 195 -12.91 12.73 2.79
N TRP A 196 -13.30 13.19 1.60
CA TRP A 196 -14.59 12.87 1.01
C TRP A 196 -14.76 11.36 0.77
N GLN A 197 -13.74 10.73 0.18
CA GLN A 197 -13.76 9.28 -0.04
C GLN A 197 -13.89 8.53 1.28
N ARG A 198 -13.10 8.89 2.29
CA ARG A 198 -13.15 8.25 3.62
C ARG A 198 -14.55 8.32 4.22
N ARG A 199 -15.24 9.46 4.14
CA ARG A 199 -16.60 9.64 4.67
C ARG A 199 -17.65 8.79 3.97
N LEU A 200 -17.54 8.66 2.65
CA LEU A 200 -18.53 7.95 1.84
C LEU A 200 -18.11 6.52 1.45
N TYR A 201 -16.95 6.06 1.92
CA TYR A 201 -16.34 4.81 1.44
C TYR A 201 -17.26 3.61 1.54
N ILE A 202 -18.03 3.50 2.64
CA ILE A 202 -18.94 2.37 2.86
C ILE A 202 -20.09 2.32 1.84
N ILE A 203 -20.43 3.46 1.22
CA ILE A 203 -21.44 3.57 0.17
C ILE A 203 -20.80 3.42 -1.20
N LEU A 204 -19.69 4.13 -1.45
CA LEU A 204 -19.01 4.14 -2.75
C LEU A 204 -18.40 2.78 -3.09
N MET A 205 -17.78 2.12 -2.12
CA MET A 205 -17.10 0.84 -2.32
C MET A 205 -18.02 -0.24 -2.91
N PRO A 206 -19.17 -0.60 -2.32
CA PRO A 206 -19.99 -1.67 -2.89
C PRO A 206 -20.50 -1.32 -4.28
N ILE A 207 -20.78 -0.03 -4.54
CA ILE A 207 -21.23 0.45 -5.84
C ILE A 207 -20.12 0.32 -6.88
N CYS A 208 -18.94 0.88 -6.62
CA CYS A 208 -17.84 0.92 -7.57
C CYS A 208 -17.15 -0.44 -7.76
N SER A 209 -16.99 -1.22 -6.69
CA SER A 209 -16.26 -2.48 -6.73
C SER A 209 -17.11 -3.67 -7.17
N PHE A 210 -18.43 -3.65 -6.91
CA PHE A 210 -19.29 -4.81 -7.15
C PHE A 210 -20.51 -4.52 -8.01
N VAL A 211 -21.34 -3.56 -7.63
CA VAL A 211 -22.63 -3.31 -8.32
C VAL A 211 -22.40 -2.84 -9.75
N LEU A 212 -21.59 -1.80 -9.97
CA LEU A 212 -21.34 -1.27 -11.33
C LEU A 212 -20.60 -2.29 -12.20
N PRO A 213 -19.50 -2.94 -11.75
CA PRO A 213 -18.84 -3.95 -12.55
C PRO A 213 -19.75 -5.12 -12.93
N MET A 214 -20.66 -5.54 -12.04
CA MET A 214 -21.64 -6.60 -12.33
C MET A 214 -22.77 -6.12 -13.24
N TRP A 215 -23.28 -4.90 -13.03
CA TRP A 215 -24.46 -4.39 -13.74
C TRP A 215 -24.17 -4.04 -15.20
N VAL A 216 -23.01 -3.45 -15.48
CA VAL A 216 -22.63 -3.03 -16.85
C VAL A 216 -22.73 -4.18 -17.86
N PRO A 217 -22.15 -5.38 -17.61
CA PRO A 217 -22.29 -6.51 -18.52
C PRO A 217 -23.72 -6.98 -18.75
N CYS A 218 -24.52 -7.01 -17.69
CA CYS A 218 -25.93 -7.42 -17.78
C CYS A 218 -26.72 -6.43 -18.65
N TYR A 219 -26.48 -5.13 -18.50
CA TYR A 219 -27.25 -4.11 -19.19
C TYR A 219 -26.83 -3.89 -20.65
N PHE A 220 -25.52 -3.80 -20.92
CA PHE A 220 -25.04 -3.37 -22.23
C PHE A 220 -24.87 -4.50 -23.25
N TRP A 221 -24.70 -5.75 -22.80
CA TRP A 221 -24.55 -6.89 -23.71
C TRP A 221 -25.22 -8.17 -23.20
N ASP A 222 -26.21 -8.03 -22.31
CA ASP A 222 -27.11 -9.10 -21.85
C ASP A 222 -26.35 -10.30 -21.26
N GLU A 223 -25.29 -10.05 -20.49
CA GLU A 223 -24.61 -11.10 -19.73
C GLU A 223 -25.52 -11.67 -18.63
N LYS A 224 -25.42 -12.97 -18.37
CA LYS A 224 -26.20 -13.60 -17.29
C LYS A 224 -25.77 -12.99 -15.94
N PRO A 225 -26.71 -12.59 -15.05
CA PRO A 225 -26.37 -11.97 -13.77
C PRO A 225 -25.38 -12.78 -12.92
N LEU A 226 -25.51 -14.11 -12.90
CA LEU A 226 -24.58 -14.99 -12.18
C LEU A 226 -23.18 -14.97 -12.80
N ASN A 227 -23.06 -15.04 -14.12
CA ASN A 227 -21.77 -14.96 -14.81
C ASN A 227 -21.10 -13.62 -14.50
N SER A 228 -21.83 -12.52 -14.61
CA SER A 228 -21.29 -11.18 -14.32
C SER A 228 -20.87 -11.01 -12.85
N TRP A 229 -21.64 -11.54 -11.90
CA TRP A 229 -21.30 -11.52 -10.47
C TRP A 229 -20.01 -12.28 -10.18
N TYR A 230 -19.91 -13.53 -10.62
CA TYR A 230 -18.71 -14.34 -10.37
C TYR A 230 -17.50 -13.89 -11.18
N SER A 231 -17.70 -13.27 -12.35
CA SER A 231 -16.65 -12.54 -13.08
C SER A 231 -16.08 -11.38 -12.25
N THR A 232 -16.97 -10.65 -11.58
CA THR A 232 -16.61 -9.55 -10.67
C THR A 232 -15.83 -10.07 -9.46
N MET A 233 -16.29 -11.17 -8.85
CA MET A 233 -15.57 -11.84 -7.75
C MET A 233 -14.17 -12.27 -8.17
N PHE A 234 -14.06 -12.96 -9.32
CA PHE A 234 -12.76 -13.39 -9.84
C PHE A 234 -11.80 -12.22 -10.04
N ARG A 235 -12.25 -11.16 -10.72
CA ARG A 235 -11.44 -9.96 -10.95
C ARG A 235 -10.96 -9.33 -9.64
N TYR A 236 -11.83 -9.22 -8.64
CA TYR A 236 -11.47 -8.64 -7.35
C TYR A 236 -10.45 -9.52 -6.60
N THR A 237 -10.71 -10.83 -6.51
CA THR A 237 -9.80 -11.79 -5.87
C THR A 237 -8.42 -11.83 -6.54
N LEU A 238 -8.40 -11.83 -7.88
CA LEU A 238 -7.15 -11.77 -8.63
C LEU A 238 -6.39 -10.47 -8.31
N SER A 239 -7.07 -9.32 -8.33
CA SER A 239 -6.46 -8.02 -8.01
C SER A 239 -5.84 -8.01 -6.61
N LEU A 240 -6.54 -8.57 -5.61
CA LEU A 240 -6.02 -8.70 -4.25
C LEU A 240 -4.75 -9.54 -4.19
N ASN A 241 -4.77 -10.74 -4.78
CA ASN A 241 -3.62 -11.64 -4.76
C ASN A 241 -2.41 -11.03 -5.48
N LEU A 242 -2.62 -10.30 -6.58
CA LEU A 242 -1.55 -9.58 -7.28
C LEU A 242 -0.93 -8.48 -6.41
N THR A 243 -1.73 -7.72 -5.66
CA THR A 243 -1.20 -6.76 -4.67
C THR A 243 -0.48 -7.47 -3.52
N TRP A 244 -1.05 -8.55 -3.00
CA TRP A 244 -0.47 -9.29 -1.87
C TRP A 244 0.84 -9.99 -2.21
N LEU A 245 1.11 -10.28 -3.48
CA LEU A 245 2.42 -10.76 -3.94
C LEU A 245 3.52 -9.72 -3.71
N VAL A 246 3.21 -8.42 -3.72
CA VAL A 246 4.19 -7.37 -3.40
C VAL A 246 4.61 -7.50 -1.94
N ASN A 247 3.65 -7.64 -1.03
CA ASN A 247 3.91 -7.79 0.40
C ASN A 247 4.63 -9.10 0.75
N SER A 248 4.39 -10.18 -0.01
CA SER A 248 4.93 -11.50 0.28
C SER A 248 6.10 -11.88 -0.60
N ALA A 249 5.87 -12.15 -1.89
CA ALA A 249 6.90 -12.62 -2.80
C ALA A 249 8.03 -11.59 -2.98
N ALA A 250 7.70 -10.29 -3.06
CA ALA A 250 8.71 -9.23 -3.20
C ALA A 250 9.40 -8.84 -1.88
N HIS A 251 9.14 -9.55 -0.77
CA HIS A 251 9.94 -9.47 0.47
C HIS A 251 10.74 -10.74 0.75
N ILE A 252 10.48 -11.83 0.03
CA ILE A 252 11.03 -13.15 0.35
C ILE A 252 11.92 -13.67 -0.79
N TRP A 253 11.53 -13.44 -2.06
CA TRP A 253 12.20 -14.03 -3.22
C TRP A 253 12.55 -12.98 -4.27
N GLY A 254 13.84 -12.87 -4.57
CA GLY A 254 14.36 -12.00 -5.61
C GLY A 254 15.77 -11.52 -5.31
N MET A 255 16.25 -10.57 -6.10
CA MET A 255 17.58 -9.96 -5.94
C MET A 255 17.51 -8.71 -5.07
N LYS A 256 18.63 -8.28 -4.49
CA LYS A 256 18.73 -7.06 -3.68
C LYS A 256 19.85 -6.13 -4.19
N PRO A 257 19.75 -5.64 -5.44
CA PRO A 257 20.82 -4.89 -6.09
C PRO A 257 21.14 -3.53 -5.46
N TYR A 258 20.24 -2.95 -4.66
CA TYR A 258 20.42 -1.60 -4.09
C TYR A 258 20.72 -1.64 -2.60
N ASP A 259 20.07 -2.55 -1.86
CA ASP A 259 20.37 -2.78 -0.45
C ASP A 259 20.08 -4.22 -0.03
N SER A 260 21.13 -4.97 0.24
CA SER A 260 21.09 -6.36 0.67
C SER A 260 20.72 -6.55 2.15
N THR A 261 20.72 -5.47 2.94
CA THR A 261 20.48 -5.50 4.40
C THR A 261 19.00 -5.44 4.77
N ILE A 262 18.12 -5.05 3.85
CA ILE A 262 16.67 -4.99 4.03
C ILE A 262 15.96 -6.23 3.45
N GLY A 263 14.75 -6.56 3.89
CA GLY A 263 13.94 -7.66 3.35
C GLY A 263 13.52 -7.56 1.87
N PRO A 264 12.99 -6.41 1.39
CA PRO A 264 12.49 -6.19 0.04
C PRO A 264 13.43 -6.65 -1.09
N THR A 265 12.86 -7.23 -2.14
CA THR A 265 13.56 -7.82 -3.29
C THR A 265 13.03 -7.30 -4.63
N GLU A 266 13.88 -7.32 -5.65
CA GLU A 266 13.48 -7.17 -7.05
C GLU A 266 12.95 -8.51 -7.56
N ASN A 267 11.70 -8.52 -8.03
CA ASN A 267 11.03 -9.69 -8.58
C ASN A 267 10.28 -9.34 -9.86
N ILE A 268 10.82 -9.78 -11.02
CA ILE A 268 10.26 -9.46 -12.34
C ILE A 268 8.85 -10.03 -12.54
N SER A 269 8.56 -11.21 -12.00
CA SER A 269 7.23 -11.82 -12.10
C SER A 269 6.20 -10.98 -11.35
N VAL A 270 6.55 -10.49 -10.15
CA VAL A 270 5.70 -9.54 -9.41
C VAL A 270 5.59 -8.22 -10.17
N ALA A 271 6.65 -7.72 -10.80
CA ALA A 271 6.60 -6.47 -11.56
C ALA A 271 5.61 -6.54 -12.73
N ILE A 272 5.58 -7.67 -13.45
CA ILE A 272 4.61 -7.91 -14.53
C ILE A 272 3.18 -8.00 -13.97
N CYS A 273 2.99 -8.81 -12.92
CA CYS A 273 1.69 -9.08 -12.32
C CYS A 273 1.07 -7.86 -11.60
N ALA A 274 1.90 -7.03 -10.96
CA ALA A 274 1.50 -5.87 -10.18
C ALA A 274 1.81 -4.54 -10.89
N ILE A 275 1.92 -4.55 -12.23
CA ILE A 275 1.95 -3.33 -13.05
C ILE A 275 3.10 -2.36 -12.69
N GLY A 276 4.25 -2.89 -12.28
CA GLY A 276 5.45 -2.11 -11.92
C GLY A 276 5.94 -2.23 -10.49
N GLU A 277 5.12 -2.76 -9.57
CA GLU A 277 5.44 -2.72 -8.13
C GLU A 277 6.38 -3.84 -7.63
N GLY A 278 6.89 -4.68 -8.52
CA GLY A 278 7.82 -5.77 -8.17
C GLY A 278 9.29 -5.36 -8.05
N TRP A 279 9.62 -4.10 -8.34
CA TRP A 279 10.96 -3.52 -8.14
C TRP A 279 11.11 -3.02 -6.70
N HIS A 280 10.91 -3.94 -5.75
CA HIS A 280 10.60 -3.59 -4.37
C HIS A 280 11.85 -3.26 -3.54
N ASN A 281 13.03 -3.80 -3.89
CA ASN A 281 14.29 -3.40 -3.26
C ASN A 281 14.61 -1.95 -3.61
N TYR A 282 14.47 -1.55 -4.87
CA TYR A 282 14.63 -0.17 -5.30
C TYR A 282 13.64 0.73 -4.56
N HIS A 283 12.37 0.33 -4.56
CA HIS A 283 11.30 1.12 -3.97
C HIS A 283 11.50 1.37 -2.47
N HIS A 284 11.93 0.37 -1.69
CA HIS A 284 12.19 0.59 -0.26
C HIS A 284 13.45 1.40 0.01
N VAL A 285 14.43 1.37 -0.89
CA VAL A 285 15.63 2.22 -0.79
C VAL A 285 15.32 3.68 -1.17
N PHE A 286 14.47 3.88 -2.18
CA PHE A 286 14.09 5.20 -2.70
C PHE A 286 12.56 5.36 -2.73
N PRO A 287 11.88 5.42 -1.56
CA PRO A 287 10.42 5.38 -1.48
C PRO A 287 9.75 6.58 -2.16
N TRP A 288 10.46 7.69 -2.31
CA TRP A 288 9.96 8.92 -2.93
C TRP A 288 10.11 8.98 -4.45
N ASP A 289 10.74 7.99 -5.10
CA ASP A 289 10.86 7.97 -6.57
C ASP A 289 9.52 7.63 -7.24
N TYR A 290 9.03 8.50 -8.13
CA TYR A 290 7.71 8.34 -8.78
C TYR A 290 7.64 7.13 -9.72
N LYS A 291 8.77 6.61 -10.17
CA LYS A 291 8.83 5.40 -11.00
C LYS A 291 8.77 4.15 -10.13
N ALA A 292 9.13 4.24 -8.85
CA ALA A 292 9.32 3.10 -7.94
C ALA A 292 10.26 2.01 -8.51
N ALA A 293 11.10 2.38 -9.48
CA ALA A 293 12.01 1.49 -10.18
C ALA A 293 13.06 2.30 -10.92
N GLU A 294 14.25 1.74 -11.12
CA GLU A 294 15.29 2.35 -11.95
C GLU A 294 14.96 2.33 -13.46
N LEU A 295 13.95 1.57 -13.90
CA LEU A 295 13.69 1.34 -15.32
C LEU A 295 13.24 2.60 -16.06
N GLY A 296 13.88 2.89 -17.21
CA GLY A 296 13.58 4.04 -18.08
C GLY A 296 12.73 3.74 -19.32
N ASN A 297 12.27 2.51 -19.56
CA ASN A 297 11.60 2.11 -20.82
C ASN A 297 10.23 1.43 -20.65
N TYR A 298 9.60 1.57 -19.48
CA TYR A 298 8.25 1.05 -19.16
C TYR A 298 8.03 -0.47 -19.29
N ARG A 299 9.04 -1.28 -19.62
CA ARG A 299 8.89 -2.70 -20.02
C ARG A 299 8.12 -3.57 -19.03
N THR A 300 8.10 -3.20 -17.75
CA THR A 300 7.31 -3.86 -16.71
C THR A 300 6.65 -2.86 -15.77
N ASN A 301 6.56 -1.58 -16.15
CA ASN A 301 6.10 -0.51 -15.26
C ASN A 301 5.12 0.42 -15.99
N ILE A 302 3.93 -0.13 -16.25
CA ILE A 302 2.85 0.58 -16.93
C ILE A 302 2.34 1.74 -16.05
N THR A 303 2.44 1.63 -14.72
CA THR A 303 2.09 2.72 -13.80
C THR A 303 2.89 4.00 -14.09
N THR A 304 4.21 3.88 -14.30
CA THR A 304 5.04 5.04 -14.68
C THR A 304 4.61 5.62 -16.03
N ALA A 305 4.29 4.77 -17.02
CA ALA A 305 3.81 5.25 -18.31
C ALA A 305 2.49 6.04 -18.19
N PHE A 306 1.58 5.58 -17.32
CA PHE A 306 0.34 6.29 -17.01
C PHE A 306 0.60 7.66 -16.36
N ILE A 307 1.51 7.73 -15.38
CA ILE A 307 1.87 8.99 -14.71
C ILE A 307 2.50 9.97 -15.72
N ASP A 308 3.42 9.49 -16.57
CA ASP A 308 4.06 10.31 -17.60
C ASP A 308 3.05 10.85 -18.63
N LEU A 309 2.06 10.04 -19.02
CA LEU A 309 0.96 10.49 -19.88
C LEU A 309 0.15 11.60 -19.19
N CYS A 310 -0.18 11.42 -17.91
CA CYS A 310 -0.87 12.45 -17.12
C CYS A 310 -0.02 13.72 -16.98
N ALA A 311 1.29 13.58 -16.93
CA ALA A 311 2.21 14.71 -16.85
C ALA A 311 2.27 15.49 -18.16
N ARG A 312 2.25 14.81 -19.31
CA ARG A 312 2.20 15.43 -20.65
C ARG A 312 0.94 16.28 -20.87
N ILE A 313 -0.19 15.88 -20.29
CA ILE A 313 -1.44 16.67 -20.32
C ILE A 313 -1.54 17.67 -19.15
N GLY A 314 -0.47 17.83 -18.37
CA GLY A 314 -0.37 18.80 -17.27
C GLY A 314 -1.23 18.46 -16.05
N TRP A 315 -1.63 17.20 -15.87
CA TRP A 315 -2.40 16.72 -14.72
C TRP A 315 -1.51 16.20 -13.58
N ALA A 316 -0.33 15.66 -13.91
CA ALA A 316 0.73 15.30 -12.96
C ALA A 316 1.93 16.24 -13.10
N TYR A 317 2.57 16.58 -11.99
CA TYR A 317 3.71 17.52 -11.93
C TYR A 317 4.55 17.25 -10.67
N ASP A 318 5.68 17.95 -10.51
CA ASP A 318 6.58 17.81 -9.36
C ASP A 318 7.00 16.33 -9.11
N MET A 319 7.29 15.62 -10.21
CA MET A 319 7.61 14.20 -10.21
C MET A 319 9.06 14.00 -9.80
N LYS A 320 9.29 13.27 -8.71
CA LYS A 320 10.60 13.13 -8.07
C LYS A 320 11.28 11.86 -8.54
N THR A 321 12.50 11.95 -9.05
CA THR A 321 13.29 10.78 -9.46
C THR A 321 14.71 10.86 -8.94
N VAL A 322 15.29 9.70 -8.66
CA VAL A 322 16.65 9.58 -8.15
C VAL A 322 17.63 9.68 -9.32
N PRO A 323 18.65 10.56 -9.25
CA PRO A 323 19.69 10.59 -10.27
C PRO A 323 20.43 9.26 -10.33
N VAL A 324 20.80 8.84 -11.55
CA VAL A 324 21.47 7.56 -11.80
C VAL A 324 22.76 7.40 -10.98
N GLU A 325 23.50 8.48 -10.76
CA GLU A 325 24.74 8.45 -9.98
C GLU A 325 24.50 8.19 -8.49
N VAL A 326 23.37 8.66 -7.94
CA VAL A 326 22.95 8.34 -6.56
C VAL A 326 22.57 6.87 -6.44
N VAL A 327 21.82 6.34 -7.43
CA VAL A 327 21.46 4.91 -7.48
C VAL A 327 22.71 4.03 -7.51
N LYS A 328 23.68 4.34 -8.39
CA LYS A 328 24.94 3.59 -8.51
C LYS A 328 25.75 3.62 -7.22
N LYS A 329 25.89 4.80 -6.59
CA LYS A 329 26.62 4.95 -5.31
C LYS A 329 25.96 4.11 -4.21
N ARG A 330 24.63 4.15 -4.09
CA ARG A 330 23.88 3.35 -3.11
C ARG A 330 24.08 1.85 -3.37
N ALA A 331 23.89 1.41 -4.60
CA ALA A 331 24.08 0.00 -4.98
C ALA A 331 25.50 -0.50 -4.74
N ALA A 332 26.52 0.30 -5.05
CA ALA A 332 27.92 -0.06 -4.76
C ALA A 332 28.21 -0.16 -3.26
N ARG A 333 27.50 0.62 -2.41
CA ARG A 333 27.69 0.64 -0.96
C ARG A 333 26.96 -0.49 -0.23
N THR A 334 25.72 -0.80 -0.62
CA THR A 334 24.83 -1.71 0.14
C THR A 334 24.22 -2.84 -0.69
N GLY A 335 24.29 -2.79 -2.02
CA GLY A 335 23.70 -3.79 -2.90
C GLY A 335 24.37 -5.16 -2.81
N ASP A 336 23.70 -6.20 -3.29
CA ASP A 336 24.17 -7.61 -3.27
C ASP A 336 25.16 -7.97 -4.39
N GLY A 337 25.55 -7.02 -5.24
CA GLY A 337 26.43 -7.26 -6.39
C GLY A 337 25.75 -7.80 -7.65
N SER A 338 24.43 -8.05 -7.63
CA SER A 338 23.70 -8.63 -8.77
C SER A 338 23.57 -7.69 -9.99
N LYS A 339 23.66 -6.37 -9.76
CA LYS A 339 23.52 -5.35 -10.81
C LYS A 339 24.72 -4.41 -10.93
N TYR A 340 25.29 -4.00 -9.81
CA TYR A 340 26.46 -3.11 -9.76
C TYR A 340 27.56 -3.77 -8.93
N GLN A 341 28.82 -3.60 -9.33
CA GLN A 341 29.95 -4.11 -8.53
C GLN A 341 29.95 -3.45 -7.14
N GLN A 342 30.08 -4.26 -6.09
CA GLN A 342 30.25 -3.75 -4.73
C GLN A 342 31.57 -2.98 -4.62
N GLY A 343 31.51 -1.79 -4.03
CA GLY A 343 32.68 -1.02 -3.64
C GLY A 343 33.36 -1.62 -2.40
N THR A 344 34.62 -1.28 -2.17
CA THR A 344 35.41 -1.73 -1.01
C THR A 344 35.09 -0.97 0.30
N GLY A 345 34.02 -0.17 0.31
CA GLY A 345 33.63 0.67 1.45
C GLY A 345 32.94 -0.11 2.57
N HIS A 346 33.08 0.36 3.81
CA HIS A 346 32.40 -0.23 4.97
C HIS A 346 30.87 -0.09 4.84
N ALA A 347 30.16 -1.21 5.00
CA ALA A 347 28.71 -1.26 5.03
C ALA A 347 28.18 -0.61 6.32
N HIS A 348 27.61 0.59 6.22
CA HIS A 348 26.78 1.16 7.29
C HIS A 348 25.34 0.71 7.08
N SER A 349 24.85 -0.14 7.98
CA SER A 349 23.68 -0.99 7.74
C SER A 349 22.33 -0.39 8.10
N HIS A 350 22.21 0.89 8.47
CA HIS A 350 20.90 1.50 8.73
C HIS A 350 20.99 3.02 8.61
N GLU A 351 20.73 3.54 7.40
CA GLU A 351 20.12 4.87 7.28
C GLU A 351 18.65 4.71 7.68
N GLY A 352 18.12 5.59 8.53
CA GLY A 352 16.76 5.46 9.07
C GLY A 352 15.73 5.17 7.99
N ALA A 353 14.83 4.21 8.25
CA ALA A 353 13.79 3.84 7.31
C ALA A 353 12.80 4.99 7.14
N LYS A 354 12.48 5.31 5.87
CA LYS A 354 11.68 6.47 5.48
C LYS A 354 10.42 6.01 4.78
N TRP A 355 9.31 6.70 5.02
CA TRP A 355 8.07 6.37 4.32
C TRP A 355 7.92 7.06 2.97
N GLY A 356 8.60 8.17 2.67
CA GLY A 356 8.42 8.90 1.40
C GLY A 356 8.90 10.35 1.44
N TRP A 357 8.43 11.18 0.50
CA TRP A 357 8.87 12.58 0.38
C TRP A 357 8.31 13.46 1.50
N GLY A 358 9.20 14.15 2.20
CA GLY A 358 8.85 15.00 3.35
C GLY A 358 8.67 14.24 4.66
N ASP A 359 9.18 12.99 4.75
CA ASP A 359 9.42 12.33 6.03
C ASP A 359 10.43 13.16 6.85
N THR A 360 10.24 13.24 8.17
CA THR A 360 11.12 13.97 9.09
C THR A 360 12.52 13.41 9.14
N ASP A 361 12.67 12.14 8.75
CA ASP A 361 13.94 11.41 8.80
C ASP A 361 14.69 11.47 7.45
N MET A 362 14.22 12.31 6.50
CA MET A 362 14.96 12.59 5.26
C MET A 362 16.16 13.51 5.51
N GLU A 363 17.33 13.10 5.03
CA GLU A 363 18.55 13.91 5.15
C GLU A 363 18.51 15.12 4.20
N PRO A 364 18.99 16.32 4.63
CA PRO A 364 19.01 17.50 3.78
C PRO A 364 19.78 17.34 2.47
N GLU A 365 20.82 16.50 2.45
CA GLU A 365 21.60 16.18 1.25
C GLU A 365 20.75 15.41 0.23
N GLU A 366 19.96 14.42 0.66
CA GLU A 366 19.07 13.66 -0.23
C GLU A 366 18.06 14.58 -0.91
N ILE A 367 17.50 15.53 -0.17
CA ILE A 367 16.54 16.51 -0.71
C ILE A 367 17.18 17.38 -1.81
N LYS A 368 18.46 17.72 -1.66
CA LYS A 368 19.21 18.52 -2.66
C LYS A 368 19.57 17.72 -3.91
N GLU A 369 19.77 16.42 -3.77
CA GLU A 369 20.16 15.53 -4.87
C GLU A 369 18.97 15.06 -5.73
N VAL A 370 17.71 15.29 -5.31
CA VAL A 370 16.54 14.86 -6.07
C VAL A 370 16.38 15.62 -7.38
N GLU A 371 16.14 14.87 -8.46
CA GLU A 371 15.71 15.42 -9.73
C GLU A 371 14.18 15.56 -9.75
N ILE A 372 13.67 16.77 -9.99
CA ILE A 372 12.23 17.05 -10.07
C ILE A 372 11.87 17.40 -11.50
N ILE A 373 11.01 16.58 -12.10
CA ILE A 373 10.49 16.71 -13.46
C ILE A 373 9.15 17.44 -13.42
N ASN A 374 8.91 18.32 -14.41
CA ASN A 374 7.69 19.13 -14.55
C ASN A 374 7.38 19.91 -13.27
N LYS A 375 8.32 20.75 -12.82
CA LYS A 375 8.10 21.66 -11.68
C LYS A 375 6.87 22.53 -11.95
N SER A 376 6.09 22.81 -10.90
CA SER A 376 5.05 23.85 -11.00
C SER A 376 5.74 25.20 -11.18
N ASP A 377 5.31 25.95 -12.19
CA ASP A 377 5.68 27.37 -12.35
C ASP A 377 5.31 28.20 -11.11
#